data_AF-A0A8T5P2Z5-F1
#
_entry.id   AF-A0A8T5P2Z5-F1
#
_cell.length_a   1.000
_cell.length_b   1.000
_cell.length_c   1.000
_cell.angle_alpha   90.00
_cell.angle_beta   90.00
_cell.angle_gamma   90.00
#
_symmetry.space_group_name_H-M   'P 1'
#
loop_
_entity.id
_entity.type
_entity.pdbx_description
1 polymer ?
#
loop_
_entity_poly.entity_id
_entity_poly.type
_entity_poly.pdbx_seq_one_letter_code
_entity_poly.pdbx_strand_id
1 'polypeptide(L)'
;MRLEDQPFVDYIEKILLAYNIEPIGTVGRYSASPENPVVLMKKNIPYADFVVICATPRYLQKDLHTGQVSYGLSEMIHIETGIAYANNKPVVVFVREGTDVGNFIPNITQYITLNGKSEDFAVKKPLIYALLNSGY
;
A
#
# COMPACT_ATOMS: atom_id res chain seq x y z
N MET A 1 -1.20 6.59 12.11
CA MET A 1 -0.07 5.83 11.54
C MET A 1 0.87 5.46 12.69
N ARG A 2 1.41 4.23 12.73
CA ARG A 2 2.40 3.87 13.76
C ARG A 2 3.80 4.33 13.32
N LEU A 3 4.67 4.63 14.27
CA LEU A 3 6.03 5.11 14.01
C LEU A 3 6.88 4.08 13.25
N GLU A 4 6.59 2.79 13.42
CA GLU A 4 7.31 1.67 12.78
C GLU A 4 7.10 1.57 11.27
N ASP A 5 5.97 2.06 10.76
CA ASP A 5 5.67 2.05 9.32
C ASP A 5 6.25 3.28 8.61
N GLN A 6 6.50 4.35 9.37
CA GLN A 6 6.86 5.66 8.85
C GLN A 6 8.08 5.64 7.91
N PRO A 7 9.18 4.93 8.22
CA PRO A 7 10.34 4.91 7.32
C PRO A 7 10.03 4.31 5.94
N PHE A 8 9.18 3.28 5.91
CA PHE A 8 8.79 2.64 4.64
C PHE A 8 7.83 3.53 3.86
N VAL A 9 6.84 4.13 4.53
CA VAL A 9 5.91 5.08 3.91
C VAL A 9 6.65 6.30 3.36
N ASP A 10 7.58 6.89 4.12
CA ASP A 10 8.43 8.01 3.69
C ASP A 10 9.26 7.65 2.45
N TYR A 11 9.75 6.41 2.38
CA TYR A 11 10.52 5.92 1.25
C TYR A 11 9.65 5.80 -0.01
N ILE A 12 8.46 5.22 0.08
CA ILE A 12 7.52 5.14 -1.05
C ILE A 12 7.07 6.55 -1.47
N GLU A 13 6.78 7.43 -0.52
CA GLU A 13 6.40 8.80 -0.81
C GLU A 13 7.46 9.54 -1.62
N LYS A 14 8.75 9.41 -1.26
CA LYS A 14 9.85 9.98 -2.05
C LYS A 14 9.90 9.45 -3.46
N ILE A 15 9.56 8.17 -3.67
CA ILE A 15 9.45 7.59 -5.01
C ILE A 15 8.33 8.28 -5.78
N LEU A 16 7.12 8.37 -5.21
CA LEU A 16 5.96 9.00 -5.85
C LEU A 16 6.23 10.46 -6.22
N LEU A 17 6.79 11.24 -5.29
CA LEU A 17 7.16 12.64 -5.54
C LEU A 17 8.21 12.77 -6.65
N ALA A 18 9.18 11.86 -6.73
CA ALA A 18 10.16 11.84 -7.82
C ALA A 18 9.52 11.55 -9.20
N TYR A 19 8.31 10.99 -9.23
CA TYR A 19 7.50 10.81 -10.44
C TYR A 19 6.43 11.90 -10.62
N ASN A 20 6.48 13.00 -9.86
CA ASN A 20 5.47 14.08 -9.85
C ASN A 20 4.06 13.59 -9.51
N ILE A 21 3.95 12.52 -8.72
CA ILE A 21 2.67 12.00 -8.23
C ILE A 21 2.46 12.60 -6.84
N GLU A 22 1.47 13.47 -6.71
CA GLU A 22 1.15 14.11 -5.44
C GLU A 22 0.20 13.23 -4.62
N PRO A 23 0.60 12.78 -3.41
CA PRO A 23 -0.28 11.97 -2.58
C PRO A 23 -1.43 12.83 -2.04
N ILE A 24 -2.67 12.42 -2.32
CA ILE A 24 -3.84 12.97 -1.65
C ILE A 24 -4.14 12.17 -0.38
N GLY A 25 -4.40 12.86 0.71
CA GLY A 25 -4.71 12.22 1.99
C GLY A 25 -6.04 11.48 1.96
N THR A 26 -6.02 10.16 1.83
CA THR A 26 -7.22 9.33 2.01
C THR A 26 -7.49 9.06 3.48
N VAL A 27 -6.46 8.74 4.29
CA VAL A 27 -6.54 8.57 5.76
C VAL A 27 -5.18 8.84 6.43
N GLY A 28 -5.16 9.58 7.54
CA GLY A 28 -3.97 9.69 8.42
C GLY A 28 -3.09 10.92 8.16
N ARG A 29 -1.85 10.73 7.67
CA ARG A 29 -0.79 11.77 7.66
C ARG A 29 -1.20 13.07 6.97
N TYR A 30 -1.99 12.97 5.91
CA TYR A 30 -2.46 14.08 5.08
C TYR A 30 -3.93 14.46 5.33
N SER A 31 -4.58 13.83 6.32
CA SER A 31 -5.95 14.17 6.70
C SER A 31 -6.16 13.97 8.20
N ALA A 32 -6.08 15.08 8.94
CA ALA A 32 -6.50 15.16 10.33
C ALA A 32 -8.00 15.47 10.38
N SER A 33 -8.84 14.52 9.97
CA SER A 33 -10.29 14.64 10.08
C SER A 33 -10.78 13.93 11.35
N PRO A 34 -11.72 14.52 12.12
CA PRO A 34 -12.40 13.82 13.21
C PRO A 34 -13.37 12.75 12.70
N GLU A 35 -13.61 12.69 11.38
CA GLU A 35 -14.46 11.71 10.74
C GLU A 35 -13.85 10.30 10.78
N ASN A 36 -14.72 9.29 10.78
CA ASN A 36 -14.29 7.90 10.72
C ASN A 36 -13.44 7.67 9.44
N PRO A 37 -12.26 7.04 9.55
CA PRO A 37 -11.39 6.72 8.41
C PRO A 37 -12.10 6.12 7.20
N VAL A 38 -13.05 5.21 7.41
CA VAL A 38 -13.80 4.55 6.33
C VAL A 38 -14.70 5.54 5.58
N VAL A 39 -15.26 6.53 6.28
CA VAL A 39 -16.06 7.59 5.66
C VAL A 39 -15.17 8.49 4.81
N LEU A 40 -13.99 8.84 5.33
CA LEU A 40 -13.00 9.64 4.62
C LEU A 40 -12.47 8.91 3.37
N MET A 41 -12.20 7.61 3.46
CA MET A 41 -11.86 6.76 2.32
C MET A 41 -12.93 6.80 1.23
N LYS A 42 -14.20 6.58 1.59
CA LYS A 42 -15.32 6.61 0.64
C LYS A 42 -15.48 7.98 -0.03
N LYS A 43 -15.10 9.05 0.65
CA LYS A 43 -15.13 10.40 0.10
C LYS A 43 -13.96 10.65 -0.85
N ASN A 44 -12.74 10.25 -0.50
CA ASN A 44 -11.53 10.67 -1.21
C ASN A 44 -11.09 9.71 -2.32
N ILE A 45 -11.26 8.39 -2.14
CA ILE A 45 -10.86 7.38 -3.13
C ILE A 45 -11.52 7.59 -4.50
N PRO A 46 -12.82 7.96 -4.61
CA PRO A 46 -13.43 8.22 -5.91
C PRO A 46 -12.79 9.37 -6.71
N TYR A 47 -12.17 10.33 -6.04
CA TYR A 47 -11.49 11.46 -6.68
C TYR A 47 -10.01 11.21 -6.95
N ALA A 48 -9.45 10.11 -6.44
CA ALA A 48 -8.08 9.70 -6.75
C ALA A 48 -8.00 9.14 -8.17
N ASP A 49 -6.88 9.35 -8.86
CA ASP A 49 -6.58 8.66 -10.11
C ASP A 49 -6.38 7.16 -9.85
N PHE A 50 -5.60 6.83 -8.83
CA PHE A 50 -5.34 5.48 -8.36
C PHE A 50 -5.01 5.46 -6.86
N VAL A 51 -4.99 4.27 -6.25
CA VAL A 51 -4.69 4.10 -4.83
C VAL A 51 -3.34 3.41 -4.65
N VAL A 52 -2.48 4.02 -3.83
CA VAL A 52 -1.19 3.42 -3.42
C VAL A 52 -1.34 2.81 -2.03
N ILE A 53 -1.03 1.53 -1.93
CA ILE A 53 -1.00 0.79 -0.67
C ILE A 53 0.45 0.52 -0.26
N CYS A 54 0.80 0.88 0.97
CA CYS A 54 2.06 0.50 1.59
C CYS A 54 1.82 -0.66 2.57
N ALA A 55 2.09 -1.89 2.13
CA ALA A 55 1.91 -3.08 2.96
C ALA A 55 3.16 -3.32 3.83
N THR A 56 3.01 -3.10 5.13
CA THR A 56 4.03 -3.35 6.16
C THR A 56 3.62 -4.52 7.06
N PRO A 57 4.58 -5.24 7.66
CA PRO A 57 4.29 -6.36 8.55
C PRO A 57 3.69 -5.82 9.86
N ARG A 58 2.43 -6.16 10.14
CA ARG A 58 1.65 -5.60 11.27
C ARG A 58 1.22 -6.64 12.29
N TYR A 59 0.77 -7.81 11.84
CA TYR A 59 0.21 -8.84 12.71
C TYR A 59 0.97 -10.14 12.55
N LEU A 60 1.39 -10.72 13.66
CA LEU A 60 1.93 -12.07 13.67
C LEU A 60 0.78 -13.04 13.43
N GLN A 61 0.76 -13.66 12.26
CA GLN A 61 -0.14 -14.74 11.92
C GLN A 61 0.58 -16.05 12.19
N LYS A 62 -0.05 -16.94 12.94
CA LYS A 62 0.45 -18.29 13.17
C LYS A 62 -0.55 -19.28 12.59
N ASP A 63 -0.11 -20.05 11.62
CA ASP A 63 -0.88 -21.18 11.11
C ASP A 63 -1.02 -22.23 12.21
N LEU A 64 -2.26 -22.58 12.55
CA LEU A 64 -2.57 -23.55 13.61
C LEU A 64 -2.25 -24.99 13.22
N HIS A 65 -2.23 -25.32 11.93
CA HIS A 65 -1.89 -26.65 11.42
C HIS A 65 -0.40 -26.84 11.19
N THR A 66 0.27 -25.83 10.60
CA THR A 66 1.70 -25.96 10.24
C THR A 66 2.64 -25.36 11.28
N GLY A 67 2.12 -24.51 12.18
CA GLY A 67 2.92 -23.77 13.15
C GLY A 67 3.75 -22.64 12.54
N GLN A 68 3.69 -22.42 11.22
CA GLN A 68 4.41 -21.35 10.54
C GLN A 68 3.95 -19.99 11.03
N VAL A 69 4.91 -19.08 11.17
CA VAL A 69 4.68 -17.70 11.59
C VAL A 69 4.92 -16.78 10.39
N SER A 70 3.90 -16.03 10.00
CA SER A 70 3.98 -14.98 8.98
C SER A 70 3.58 -13.63 9.58
N TYR A 71 3.87 -12.55 8.87
CA TYR A 71 3.46 -11.21 9.28
C TYR A 71 2.46 -10.63 8.29
N GLY A 72 1.19 -10.59 8.68
CA GLY A 72 0.10 -10.06 7.88
C GLY A 72 -0.02 -8.55 7.92
N LEU A 73 -0.76 -8.01 6.95
CA LEU A 73 -1.09 -6.60 6.82
C LEU A 73 -2.24 -6.15 7.75
N SER A 74 -2.45 -4.84 7.84
CA SER A 74 -3.56 -4.27 8.60
C SER A 74 -4.92 -4.53 7.93
N GLU A 75 -5.96 -4.86 8.70
CA GLU A 75 -7.34 -4.98 8.19
C GLU A 75 -7.81 -3.73 7.43
N MET A 76 -7.36 -2.54 7.85
CA MET A 76 -7.68 -1.29 7.18
C MET A 76 -7.19 -1.24 5.73
N ILE A 77 -6.06 -1.89 5.42
CA ILE A 77 -5.53 -1.97 4.06
C ILE A 77 -6.45 -2.82 3.17
N HIS A 78 -7.06 -3.88 3.71
CA HIS A 78 -8.05 -4.66 2.97
C HIS A 78 -9.32 -3.83 2.67
N ILE A 79 -9.75 -3.01 3.63
CA ILE A 79 -10.89 -2.10 3.44
C ILE A 79 -10.59 -1.06 2.34
N GLU A 80 -9.42 -0.41 2.40
CA GLU A 80 -8.98 0.55 1.37
C GLU A 80 -8.95 -0.08 -0.03
N THR A 81 -8.33 -1.25 -0.14
CA THR A 81 -8.23 -1.99 -1.40
C THR A 81 -9.62 -2.37 -1.92
N GLY A 82 -10.53 -2.81 -1.04
CA GLY A 82 -11.91 -3.15 -1.41
C GLY A 82 -12.71 -1.93 -1.89
N ILE A 83 -12.55 -0.77 -1.26
CA ILE A 83 -13.22 0.47 -1.70
C ILE A 83 -12.65 0.94 -3.05
N ALA A 84 -11.33 0.86 -3.24
CA ALA A 84 -10.70 1.20 -4.52
C ALA A 84 -11.22 0.31 -5.65
N TYR A 85 -11.26 -1.01 -5.42
CA TYR A 85 -11.83 -1.97 -6.38
C TYR A 85 -13.30 -1.67 -6.70
N ALA A 86 -14.13 -1.39 -5.69
CA ALA A 86 -15.53 -1.06 -5.89
C ALA A 86 -15.76 0.24 -6.70
N ASN A 87 -14.78 1.15 -6.71
CA ASN A 87 -14.82 2.39 -7.48
C ASN A 87 -14.04 2.31 -8.80
N ASN A 88 -13.65 1.10 -9.24
CA ASN A 88 -12.82 0.87 -10.42
C ASN A 88 -11.53 1.70 -10.43
N LYS A 89 -10.96 1.94 -9.25
CA LYS A 89 -9.70 2.65 -9.11
C LYS A 89 -8.54 1.66 -9.21
N PRO A 90 -7.54 1.91 -10.08
CA PRO A 90 -6.33 1.13 -10.10
C PRO A 90 -5.68 1.12 -8.71
N VAL A 91 -5.12 -0.01 -8.33
CA VAL A 91 -4.43 -0.16 -7.04
C VAL A 91 -3.00 -0.61 -7.30
N VAL A 92 -2.07 0.16 -6.74
CA VAL A 92 -0.64 -0.08 -6.78
C VAL A 92 -0.18 -0.43 -5.37
N VAL A 93 0.45 -1.59 -5.20
CA VAL A 93 0.84 -2.06 -3.87
C VAL A 93 2.36 -2.18 -3.76
N PHE A 94 2.92 -1.49 -2.78
CA PHE A 94 4.31 -1.65 -2.36
C PHE A 94 4.36 -2.49 -1.10
N VAL A 95 5.01 -3.64 -1.18
CA VAL A 95 5.08 -4.61 -0.09
C VAL A 95 6.45 -4.56 0.53
N ARG A 96 6.53 -4.33 1.84
CA ARG A 96 7.80 -4.47 2.56
C ARG A 96 8.17 -5.95 2.63
N GLU A 97 9.41 -6.28 2.30
CA GLU A 97 9.93 -7.65 2.42
C GLU A 97 9.61 -8.28 3.79
N GLY A 98 9.15 -9.54 3.77
CA GLY A 98 8.68 -10.25 4.96
C GLY A 98 7.22 -10.03 5.33
N THR A 99 6.46 -9.24 4.54
CA THR A 99 5.01 -9.07 4.71
C THR A 99 4.25 -10.08 3.86
N ASP A 100 3.36 -10.83 4.50
CA ASP A 100 2.37 -11.67 3.84
C ASP A 100 1.16 -10.80 3.47
N VAL A 101 0.88 -10.70 2.17
CA VAL A 101 -0.24 -9.91 1.64
C VAL A 101 -1.54 -10.70 1.47
N GLY A 102 -1.53 -11.98 1.86
CA GLY A 102 -2.63 -12.91 1.65
C GLY A 102 -2.96 -13.12 0.17
N ASN A 103 -4.15 -13.64 -0.11
CA ASN A 103 -4.56 -14.04 -1.46
C ASN A 103 -5.35 -12.96 -2.22
N PHE A 104 -5.97 -12.01 -1.53
CA PHE A 104 -6.86 -11.04 -2.20
C PHE A 104 -6.06 -10.01 -3.00
N ILE A 105 -5.09 -9.36 -2.36
CA ILE A 105 -4.31 -8.28 -2.97
C ILE A 105 -3.56 -8.74 -4.24
N PRO A 106 -2.88 -9.90 -4.25
CA PRO A 106 -2.20 -10.40 -5.45
C PRO A 106 -3.13 -10.67 -6.65
N ASN A 107 -4.42 -10.96 -6.40
CA ASN A 107 -5.35 -11.35 -7.46
C ASN A 107 -6.05 -10.16 -8.13
N ILE A 108 -6.04 -8.99 -7.51
CA ILE A 108 -6.74 -7.80 -8.03
C ILE A 108 -5.82 -6.61 -8.27
N THR A 109 -4.54 -6.70 -7.92
CA THR A 109 -3.57 -5.59 -8.01
C THR A 109 -2.24 -6.05 -8.58
N GLN A 110 -1.51 -5.11 -9.21
CA GLN A 110 -0.09 -5.30 -9.46
C GLN A 110 0.68 -4.83 -8.22
N TYR A 111 1.63 -5.64 -7.74
CA TYR A 111 2.40 -5.32 -6.54
C TYR A 111 3.91 -5.51 -6.75
N ILE A 112 4.69 -4.72 -6.03
CA ILE A 112 6.15 -4.81 -6.00
C ILE A 112 6.62 -4.93 -4.55
N THR A 113 7.41 -5.96 -4.28
CA THR A 113 8.07 -6.13 -2.98
C THR A 113 9.37 -5.34 -2.94
N LEU A 114 9.61 -4.58 -1.87
CA LEU A 114 10.82 -3.79 -1.64
C LEU A 114 11.41 -4.08 -0.25
N ASN A 115 12.73 -4.19 -0.18
CA ASN A 115 13.44 -4.38 1.08
C ASN A 115 13.89 -3.05 1.74
N GLY A 116 13.65 -1.91 1.06
CA GLY A 116 13.98 -0.57 1.55
C GLY A 116 15.43 -0.12 1.31
N LYS A 117 16.25 -0.92 0.60
CA LYS A 117 17.62 -0.56 0.23
C LYS A 117 17.70 0.06 -1.16
N SER A 118 18.70 0.91 -1.38
CA SER A 118 18.91 1.62 -2.65
C SER A 118 19.26 0.67 -3.80
N GLU A 119 19.95 -0.44 -3.54
CA GLU A 119 20.30 -1.42 -4.56
C GLU A 119 19.06 -2.15 -5.09
N ASP A 120 18.15 -2.53 -4.18
CA ASP A 120 16.88 -3.18 -4.53
C ASP A 120 16.00 -2.25 -5.37
N PHE A 121 15.97 -0.97 -5.00
CA PHE A 121 15.32 0.07 -5.80
C PHE A 121 15.88 0.14 -7.22
N ALA A 122 17.21 0.21 -7.37
CA ALA A 122 17.84 0.37 -8.67
C ALA A 122 17.49 -0.78 -9.62
N VAL A 123 17.45 -2.02 -9.09
CA VAL A 123 17.06 -3.21 -9.86
C VAL A 123 15.58 -3.17 -10.25
N LYS A 124 14.69 -2.79 -9.32
CA LYS A 124 13.23 -2.80 -9.55
C LYS A 124 12.68 -1.53 -10.17
N LYS A 125 13.51 -0.49 -10.34
CA LYS A 125 13.11 0.80 -10.90
C LYS A 125 12.36 0.70 -12.23
N PRO A 126 12.76 -0.14 -13.21
CA PRO A 126 12.02 -0.30 -14.45
C PRO A 126 10.61 -0.88 -14.24
N LEU A 127 10.47 -1.82 -13.29
CA LEU A 127 9.19 -2.41 -12.94
C LEU A 127 8.28 -1.41 -12.24
N ILE A 128 8.83 -0.61 -11.31
CA ILE A 128 8.11 0.48 -10.65
C ILE A 128 7.62 1.49 -11.69
N TYR A 129 8.45 1.81 -12.69
CA TYR A 129 8.06 2.71 -13.77
C TYR A 129 6.91 2.15 -14.62
N ALA A 130 6.99 0.90 -15.03
CA ALA A 130 5.91 0.23 -15.76
C ALA A 130 4.62 0.15 -14.94
N LEU A 131 4.74 -0.14 -13.64
CA LEU A 131 3.63 -0.20 -12.70
C LEU A 131 2.90 1.14 -12.60
N LEU A 132 3.65 2.23 -12.36
CA LEU A 132 3.08 3.57 -12.21
C LEU A 132 2.48 4.10 -13.53
N ASN A 133 3.05 3.75 -14.67
CA ASN A 133 2.51 4.15 -15.98
C ASN A 133 1.34 3.29 -16.47
N SER A 134 1.19 2.05 -15.99
CA SER A 134 0.04 1.20 -16.33
C SER A 134 -1.18 1.43 -15.44
N GLY A 135 -1.04 2.25 -14.39
CA GLY A 135 -2.12 2.72 -13.53
C GLY A 135 -2.87 3.95 -14.06
N TYR A 136 -2.51 4.46 -15.25
CA TYR A 136 -3.14 5.57 -15.96
C TYR A 136 -3.94 5.10 -17.17
#